data_AF-A0A381ILD7-F1
#
_entry.id   AF-A0A381ILD7-F1
#
_cell.length_a   1.000
_cell.length_b   1.000
_cell.length_c   1.000
_cell.angle_alpha   90.00
_cell.angle_beta   90.00
_cell.angle_gamma   90.00
#
_symmetry.space_group_name_H-M   'P 1'
#
loop_
_entity.id
_entity.type
_entity.pdbx_description
1 polymer ?
#
loop_
_entity_poly.entity_id
_entity_poly.type
_entity_poly.pdbx_seq_one_letter_code
_entity_poly.pdbx_strand_id
1 'polypeptide(L)'
;MPFGGTCFGPGDLDFMARILMETLPPSATDMDKQLQTASLLCLYGSGVTDTDQLIHILKEGSHSRARQDWRRMPGRSPSLSGTPSGR
;
A
#
# COMPACT_ATOMS: atom_id res chain seq x y z
N MET A 1 -14.65 -23.87 -9.70
CA MET A 1 -13.98 -22.59 -9.97
C MET A 1 -12.50 -22.90 -10.20
N PRO A 2 -11.96 -22.86 -11.43
CA PRO A 2 -10.53 -23.03 -11.57
C PRO A 2 -9.87 -21.70 -11.20
N PHE A 3 -9.17 -21.66 -10.06
CA PHE A 3 -8.01 -20.78 -9.93
C PHE A 3 -6.99 -21.28 -10.95
N GLY A 4 -7.15 -20.87 -12.20
CA GLY A 4 -6.15 -21.10 -13.24
C GLY A 4 -4.91 -20.35 -12.80
N GLY A 5 -3.95 -21.06 -12.22
CA GLY A 5 -2.63 -20.53 -11.95
C GLY A 5 -2.03 -20.11 -13.28
N THR A 6 -2.13 -18.83 -13.60
CA THR A 6 -1.25 -18.19 -14.58
C THR A 6 0.15 -18.37 -14.04
N CYS A 7 0.85 -19.38 -14.54
CA CYS A 7 2.27 -19.55 -14.28
C CYS A 7 2.95 -18.28 -14.77
N PHE A 8 3.41 -17.43 -13.84
CA PHE A 8 4.20 -16.27 -14.19
C PHE A 8 5.45 -16.75 -14.92
N GLY A 9 5.63 -16.28 -16.15
CA GLY A 9 6.86 -16.53 -16.87
C GLY A 9 8.03 -15.83 -16.18
N PRO A 10 9.27 -16.22 -16.48
CA PRO A 10 10.44 -15.51 -15.97
C PRO A 10 10.44 -14.01 -16.35
N GLY A 11 9.86 -13.65 -17.50
CA GLY A 11 9.69 -12.25 -17.90
C GLY A 11 8.69 -11.47 -17.04
N ASP A 12 7.60 -12.12 -16.61
CA ASP A 12 6.62 -11.50 -15.72
C ASP A 12 7.18 -11.30 -14.31
N LEU A 13 7.99 -12.25 -13.83
CA LEU A 13 8.69 -12.14 -12.56
C LEU A 13 9.72 -10.99 -12.58
N ASP A 14 10.48 -10.85 -13.66
CA ASP A 14 11.43 -9.74 -13.82
C ASP A 14 10.71 -8.38 -13.90
N PHE A 15 9.61 -8.33 -14.65
CA PHE A 15 8.75 -7.15 -14.72
C PHE A 15 8.21 -6.75 -13.35
N MET A 16 7.62 -7.69 -12.60
CA MET A 16 7.09 -7.42 -11.28
C MET A 16 8.19 -7.02 -10.27
N ALA A 17 9.36 -7.65 -10.37
CA ALA A 17 10.51 -7.29 -9.52
C ALA A 17 10.99 -5.86 -9.76
N ARG A 18 11.03 -5.41 -11.04
CA ARG A 18 11.36 -4.03 -11.40
C ARG A 18 10.37 -3.03 -10.82
N ILE A 19 9.07 -3.28 -10.96
CA ILE A 19 8.03 -2.43 -10.37
C ILE A 19 8.23 -2.30 -8.86
N LEU A 20 8.39 -3.42 -8.15
CA LEU A 20 8.56 -3.43 -6.69
C LEU A 20 9.81 -2.69 -6.21
N MET A 21 10.92 -2.78 -6.96
CA MET A 21 12.14 -2.03 -6.66
C MET A 21 11.95 -0.51 -6.80
N GLU A 22 11.09 -0.06 -7.71
CA GLU A 22 10.81 1.36 -7.89
C GLU A 22 9.74 1.92 -6.93
N THR A 23 8.87 1.06 -6.41
CA THR A 23 7.74 1.45 -5.55
C THR A 23 8.03 1.31 -4.07
N LEU A 24 8.94 0.43 -3.65
CA LEU A 24 9.30 0.24 -2.25
C LEU A 24 10.49 1.12 -1.85
N PRO A 25 10.38 1.89 -0.76
CA PRO A 25 11.56 2.47 -0.16
C PRO A 25 12.48 1.37 0.42
N PRO A 26 13.81 1.58 0.49
CA PRO A 26 14.75 0.62 1.07
C PRO A 26 14.44 0.27 2.54
N SER A 27 13.74 1.16 3.24
CA SER A 27 13.28 1.01 4.62
C SER A 27 11.92 0.30 4.78
N ALA A 28 11.31 -0.18 3.69
CA ALA A 28 10.01 -0.85 3.74
C ALA A 28 10.03 -2.09 4.63
N THR A 29 9.01 -2.25 5.47
CA THR A 29 8.87 -3.42 6.35
C THR A 29 8.52 -4.67 5.54
N ASP A 30 8.72 -5.85 6.13
CA ASP A 30 8.34 -7.12 5.48
C ASP A 30 6.85 -7.15 5.12
N MET A 31 5.99 -6.61 5.98
CA MET A 31 4.56 -6.50 5.73
C MET A 31 4.22 -5.55 4.59
N ASP A 32 4.96 -4.45 4.42
CA ASP A 32 4.77 -3.53 3.29
C ASP A 32 5.18 -4.18 1.97
N LYS A 33 6.26 -4.97 1.99
CA LYS A 33 6.71 -5.76 0.84
C LYS A 33 5.62 -6.76 0.43
N GLN A 34 5.14 -7.56 1.38
CA GLN A 34 4.08 -8.55 1.14
C GLN A 34 2.81 -7.90 0.58
N LEU A 35 2.37 -6.77 1.15
CA LEU A 35 1.17 -6.10 0.69
C LEU A 35 1.34 -5.50 -0.72
N GLN A 36 2.46 -4.86 -1.02
CA GLN A 36 2.70 -4.34 -2.36
C GLN A 36 2.79 -5.47 -3.39
N THR A 37 3.47 -6.58 -3.07
CA THR A 37 3.52 -7.75 -3.95
C THR A 37 2.13 -8.32 -4.21
N ALA A 38 1.29 -8.49 -3.18
CA ALA A 38 -0.07 -8.96 -3.34
C ALA A 38 -0.92 -7.98 -4.18
N SER A 39 -0.76 -6.68 -3.96
CA SER A 39 -1.48 -5.64 -4.71
C SER A 39 -1.07 -5.64 -6.19
N LEU A 40 0.22 -5.77 -6.48
CA LEU A 40 0.76 -5.87 -7.83
C LEU A 40 0.24 -7.11 -8.56
N LEU A 41 0.23 -8.28 -7.89
CA LEU A 41 -0.31 -9.52 -8.45
C LEU A 41 -1.79 -9.38 -8.81
N CYS A 42 -2.59 -8.73 -7.96
CA CYS A 42 -4.00 -8.48 -8.23
C CYS A 42 -4.20 -7.53 -9.42
N LEU A 43 -3.42 -6.45 -9.52
CA LEU A 43 -3.49 -5.51 -10.64
C LEU A 43 -3.09 -6.17 -11.96
N TYR A 44 -1.97 -6.90 -11.96
CA TYR A 44 -1.49 -7.64 -13.11
C TYR A 44 -2.49 -8.71 -13.56
N GLY A 45 -3.06 -9.48 -12.62
CA GLY A 45 -4.11 -10.46 -12.89
C GLY A 45 -5.43 -9.86 -13.39
N SER A 46 -5.65 -8.56 -13.16
CA SER A 46 -6.79 -7.80 -13.70
C SER A 46 -6.54 -7.25 -15.11
N GLY A 47 -5.36 -7.52 -15.69
CA GLY A 47 -4.95 -7.04 -17.01
C GLY A 47 -4.24 -5.68 -17.02
N VAL A 48 -3.90 -5.14 -15.85
CA VAL A 48 -3.10 -3.91 -15.76
C VAL A 48 -1.62 -4.27 -15.89
N THR A 49 -1.06 -4.05 -17.07
CA THR A 49 0.35 -4.36 -17.37
C THR A 49 1.19 -3.12 -17.69
N ASP A 50 0.61 -1.93 -17.61
CA ASP A 50 1.31 -0.67 -17.85
C ASP A 50 2.20 -0.31 -16.66
N THR A 51 3.50 -0.18 -16.91
CA THR A 51 4.53 0.02 -15.87
C THR A 51 4.31 1.32 -15.10
N ASP A 52 4.11 2.43 -15.80
CA ASP A 52 3.94 3.76 -15.20
C ASP A 52 2.67 3.83 -14.37
N GLN A 53 1.57 3.27 -14.87
CA GLN A 53 0.31 3.20 -14.15
C GLN A 53 0.42 2.35 -12.88
N LEU A 54 1.07 1.18 -12.94
CA LEU A 54 1.30 0.32 -11.78
C LEU A 54 2.17 1.02 -10.72
N ILE A 55 3.27 1.65 -11.14
CA ILE A 55 4.15 2.40 -10.23
C ILE A 55 3.41 3.55 -9.56
N HIS A 56 2.61 4.29 -10.34
CA HIS A 56 1.83 5.40 -9.82
C HIS A 56 0.81 4.94 -8.78
N ILE A 57 0.00 3.92 -9.09
CA ILE A 57 -1.00 3.35 -8.18
C ILE A 57 -0.36 2.84 -6.89
N LEU A 58 0.75 2.10 -6.99
CA LEU A 58 1.43 1.53 -5.82
C LEU A 58 2.07 2.63 -4.95
N LYS A 59 2.69 3.65 -5.55
CA LYS A 59 3.23 4.80 -4.82
C LYS A 59 2.14 5.62 -4.14
N GLU A 60 1.04 5.91 -4.84
CA GLU A 60 -0.09 6.62 -4.27
C GLU A 60 -0.76 5.83 -3.14
N GLY A 61 -0.93 4.51 -3.30
CA GLY A 61 -1.48 3.64 -2.25
C GLY A 61 -0.63 3.65 -0.97
N SER A 62 0.70 3.60 -1.11
CA SER A 62 1.64 3.73 0.02
C SER A 62 1.59 5.12 0.67
N HIS A 63 1.50 6.19 -0.11
CA HIS A 63 1.35 7.56 0.39
C HIS A 63 0.01 7.80 1.08
N SER A 64 -1.06 7.19 0.58
CA SER A 64 -2.40 7.32 1.15
C SER A 64 -2.50 6.63 2.50
N ARG A 65 -1.77 5.52 2.71
CA ARG A 65 -1.68 4.85 4.02
C ARG A 65 -0.89 5.68 5.04
N ALA A 66 0.25 6.28 4.64
CA ALA A 66 0.94 7.28 5.48
C ALA A 66 0.03 8.49 5.80
N ARG A 67 -0.83 8.88 4.86
CA ARG A 67 -1.87 9.90 5.05
C ARG A 67 -3.10 9.44 5.85
N GLN A 68 -3.29 8.14 6.09
CA GLN A 68 -4.36 7.64 6.96
C GLN A 68 -3.86 7.33 8.36
N ASP A 69 -2.61 6.89 8.51
CA ASP A 69 -1.98 6.64 9.81
C ASP A 69 -1.89 7.91 10.66
N TRP A 70 -1.58 9.08 10.07
CA TRP A 70 -1.64 10.34 10.84
C TRP A 70 -3.07 10.70 11.29
N ARG A 71 -4.10 10.35 10.51
CA ARG A 71 -5.51 10.59 10.89
C ARG A 71 -6.02 9.56 11.91
N ARG A 72 -5.35 8.41 12.02
CA ARG A 72 -5.70 7.31 12.91
C ARG A 72 -4.89 7.26 14.20
N MET A 73 -3.99 8.22 14.48
CA MET A 73 -3.50 8.40 15.85
C MET A 73 -4.63 8.93 16.75
N PRO A 74 -5.15 8.16 17.72
CA PRO A 74 -6.00 8.70 18.77
C PRO A 74 -5.06 9.33 19.79
N GLY A 75 -4.68 10.59 19.57
CA GLY A 75 -3.49 11.16 20.20
C GLY A 75 -3.56 12.61 20.62
N ARG A 76 -4.76 13.17 20.85
CA ARG A 76 -4.97 14.25 21.84
C ARG A 76 -6.46 14.50 22.00
N SER A 77 -7.00 13.98 23.09
CA SER A 77 -8.23 14.50 23.68
C SER A 77 -8.09 16.03 23.76
N PRO A 78 -9.08 16.82 23.30
CA PRO A 78 -9.20 18.17 23.80
C PRO A 78 -9.48 18.02 25.30
N SER A 79 -8.48 18.32 26.14
CA SER A 79 -8.72 18.59 27.55
C SER A 79 -9.65 19.80 27.61
N LEU A 80 -10.96 19.54 27.58
CA LEU A 80 -11.96 20.47 28.03
C LEU A 80 -11.81 20.53 29.55
N SER A 81 -10.86 21.33 30.00
CA SER A 81 -10.82 21.90 31.33
C SER A 81 -11.99 22.87 31.46
N GLY A 82 -13.20 22.33 31.50
CA GLY A 82 -14.41 23.05 31.81
C GLY A 82 -14.85 22.57 33.19
N THR A 83 -14.38 23.25 34.24
CA THR A 83 -15.02 23.20 35.55
C THR A 83 -16.17 24.19 35.56
N PRO A 84 -17.45 23.78 35.51
CA PRO A 84 -18.52 24.61 36.04
C PRO A 84 -18.62 24.30 37.53
N SER A 85 -17.77 24.93 38.34
CA SER A 85 -17.98 24.91 39.79
C SER A 85 -18.93 26.07 40.11
N GLY A 86 -20.20 25.74 40.30
CA GLY A 86 -21.21 26.70 40.70
C GLY A 86 -20.94 27.29 42.09
N ARG A 87 -21.08 28.60 42.20
CA ARG A 87 -21.81 29.30 43.26
C ARG A 87 -21.90 30.79 42.93
#